data_AF-A0A327NJ06-F1
#
_entry.id   AF-A0A327NJ06-F1
#
_cell.length_a   1.000
_cell.length_b   1.000
_cell.length_c   1.000
_cell.angle_alpha   90.00
_cell.angle_beta   90.00
_cell.angle_gamma   90.00
#
_symmetry.space_group_name_H-M   'P 1'
#
loop_
_entity.id
_entity.type
_entity.pdbx_description
1 polymer ?
#
loop_
_entity_poly.entity_id
_entity_poly.type
_entity_poly.pdbx_seq_one_letter_code
_entity_poly.pdbx_strand_id
1 'polypeptide(L)'
;MNAIHTSITSEAITGLSRIGEHENFVITRDLNMIQQVRVITLDSSTGLPITEQILADESLTPDQKKAALQRYADQIVTRETDGAYVNVIGQVVPADYDGQTISQRDFFQSITLGALKQMGITINDSTTVASLIYLLIQREISNIDSRGGF
;
A
#
# COMPACT_ATOMS: atom_id res chain seq x y z
N MET A 1 -10.13 16.15 0.01
CA MET A 1 -10.49 14.77 -0.37
C MET A 1 -9.77 13.87 0.60
N ASN A 2 -10.46 12.95 1.28
CA ASN A 2 -9.79 12.03 2.21
C ASN A 2 -9.07 10.97 1.37
N ALA A 3 -7.77 11.15 1.17
CA ALA A 3 -6.93 10.13 0.55
C ALA A 3 -6.85 8.90 1.46
N ILE A 4 -6.75 7.71 0.86
CA ILE A 4 -6.72 6.44 1.59
C ILE A 4 -5.29 6.24 2.09
N HIS A 5 -5.08 6.45 3.38
CA HIS A 5 -3.78 6.26 4.01
C HIS A 5 -3.78 5.00 4.87
N THR A 6 -2.64 4.33 4.95
CA THR A 6 -2.43 3.20 5.84
C THR A 6 -1.03 3.31 6.42
N SER A 7 -0.91 3.16 7.75
CA SER A 7 0.40 3.06 8.39
C SER A 7 1.13 1.84 7.85
N ILE A 8 2.39 2.03 7.49
CA ILE A 8 3.26 0.96 7.01
C ILE A 8 4.49 0.87 7.92
N THR A 9 5.25 -0.20 7.77
CA THR A 9 6.45 -0.48 8.58
C THR A 9 7.38 0.73 8.54
N SER A 10 7.95 1.12 9.68
CA SER A 10 8.88 2.25 9.75
C SER A 10 10.11 2.07 8.85
N GLU A 11 10.77 3.17 8.48
CA GLU A 11 12.02 3.12 7.72
C GLU A 11 13.05 2.30 8.52
N ALA A 12 13.62 1.27 7.89
CA ALA A 12 14.47 0.30 8.59
C ALA A 12 15.74 0.90 9.23
N ILE A 13 16.31 1.96 8.63
CA ILE A 13 17.58 2.55 9.08
C ILE A 13 17.34 3.61 10.15
N THR A 14 16.40 4.52 9.92
CA THR A 14 16.18 5.69 10.79
C THR A 14 15.12 5.44 11.86
N GLY A 15 14.25 4.44 11.67
CA GLY A 15 13.09 4.17 12.51
C GLY A 15 11.92 5.13 12.29
N LEU A 16 12.01 6.05 11.31
CA LEU A 16 10.96 7.03 11.05
C LEU A 16 9.66 6.36 10.61
N SER A 17 8.55 6.87 11.13
CA SER A 17 7.20 6.43 10.73
C SER A 17 6.96 6.67 9.25
N ARG A 18 6.25 5.74 8.61
CA ARG A 18 5.88 5.84 7.19
C ARG A 18 4.40 5.57 7.00
N ILE A 19 3.80 6.22 6.00
CA ILE A 19 2.45 5.91 5.53
C ILE A 19 2.48 5.55 4.05
N GLY A 20 1.63 4.59 3.68
CA GLY A 20 1.27 4.33 2.30
C GLY A 20 0.01 5.10 1.97
N GLU A 21 0.11 6.05 1.06
CA GLU A 21 -1.01 6.78 0.47
C GLU A 21 -1.38 6.14 -0.86
N HIS A 22 -2.67 5.87 -1.05
CA HIS A 22 -3.17 5.39 -2.33
C HIS A 22 -2.97 6.44 -3.42
N GLU A 23 -2.21 6.10 -4.46
CA GLU A 23 -1.99 6.98 -5.61
C GLU A 23 -2.96 6.61 -6.76
N ASN A 24 -3.00 5.33 -7.13
CA ASN A 24 -3.78 4.86 -8.28
C ASN A 24 -4.12 3.37 -8.16
N PHE A 25 -5.27 2.97 -8.71
CA PHE A 25 -5.67 1.57 -8.87
C PHE A 25 -6.36 1.40 -10.21
N VAL A 26 -5.81 0.54 -11.05
CA VAL A 26 -6.28 0.30 -12.42
C VAL A 26 -6.56 -1.19 -12.61
N ILE A 27 -7.72 -1.48 -13.19
CA ILE A 27 -8.02 -2.81 -13.73
C ILE A 27 -7.90 -2.71 -15.25
N THR A 28 -6.93 -3.41 -15.82
CA THR A 28 -6.67 -3.42 -17.26
C THR A 28 -7.64 -4.34 -18.00
N ARG A 29 -7.59 -4.32 -19.34
CA ARG A 29 -8.50 -5.09 -20.21
C ARG A 29 -8.44 -6.61 -19.97
N ASP A 30 -7.27 -7.12 -19.60
CA ASP A 30 -7.00 -8.53 -19.26
C ASP A 30 -7.26 -8.83 -17.78
N LEU A 31 -7.93 -7.91 -17.07
CA LEU A 31 -8.28 -8.00 -15.66
C LEU A 31 -7.05 -8.04 -14.73
N ASN A 32 -5.87 -7.63 -15.21
CA ASN A 32 -4.73 -7.39 -14.33
C ASN A 32 -5.02 -6.14 -13.48
N MET A 33 -4.75 -6.25 -12.19
CA MET A 33 -4.89 -5.16 -11.23
C MET A 33 -3.53 -4.55 -10.99
N ILE A 34 -3.41 -3.25 -11.21
CA ILE A 34 -2.20 -2.46 -10.97
C ILE A 34 -2.51 -1.46 -9.87
N GLN A 35 -1.75 -1.53 -8.78
CA GLN A 35 -1.86 -0.61 -7.65
C GLN A 35 -0.59 0.20 -7.51
N GLN A 36 -0.76 1.52 -7.34
CA GLN A 36 0.32 2.44 -7.04
C GLN A 36 0.08 3.04 -5.65
N VAL A 37 1.12 3.00 -4.84
CA VAL A 37 1.12 3.50 -3.47
C VAL A 37 2.29 4.46 -3.33
N ARG A 38 1.99 5.67 -2.86
CA ARG A 38 2.99 6.66 -2.49
C ARG A 38 3.42 6.40 -1.05
N VAL A 39 4.70 6.14 -0.85
CA VAL A 39 5.31 6.00 0.46
C VAL A 39 5.79 7.36 0.93
N ILE A 40 5.23 7.84 2.02
CA ILE A 40 5.55 9.14 2.63
C ILE A 40 6.21 8.89 3.98
N THR A 41 7.38 9.48 4.19
CA THR A 41 8.08 9.43 5.48
C THR A 41 7.63 10.60 6.35
N LEU A 42 7.21 10.30 7.57
CA LEU A 42 6.66 11.26 8.50
C LEU A 42 7.66 11.59 9.61
N ASP A 43 7.66 12.85 10.04
CA ASP A 43 8.28 13.23 11.29
C ASP A 43 7.51 12.64 12.47
N SER A 44 8.22 12.03 13.41
CA SER A 44 7.61 11.29 14.52
C SER A 44 6.94 12.20 15.55
N SER A 45 7.33 13.48 15.62
CA SER A 45 6.82 14.41 16.61
C SER A 45 5.58 15.18 16.13
N THR A 46 5.54 15.51 14.84
CA THR A 46 4.48 16.32 14.22
C THR A 46 3.49 15.49 13.41
N GLY A 47 3.87 14.29 12.97
CA GLY A 47 3.07 13.46 12.07
C GLY A 47 2.95 14.02 10.65
N LEU A 48 3.71 15.06 10.32
CA LEU A 48 3.74 15.69 9.00
C LEU A 48 4.83 15.06 8.12
N PRO A 49 4.73 15.16 6.78
CA PRO A 49 5.80 14.75 5.88
C PRO A 49 7.12 15.41 6.26
N ILE A 50 8.18 14.62 6.37
CA ILE A 50 9.50 15.15 6.78
C ILE A 50 10.05 16.16 5.76
N THR A 51 9.60 16.07 4.50
CA THR A 51 9.94 17.02 3.43
C THR A 51 9.44 18.44 3.72
N GLU A 52 8.27 18.59 4.36
CA GLU A 52 7.75 19.89 4.79
C GLU A 52 8.61 20.49 5.91
N GLN A 53 9.03 19.65 6.86
CA GLN A 53 9.92 20.06 7.95
C GLN A 53 11.29 20.52 7.42
N ILE A 54 11.87 19.78 6.47
CA ILE A 54 13.16 20.13 5.85
C ILE A 54 13.07 21.47 5.11
N LEU A 55 11.97 21.75 4.43
CA LEU A 55 11.76 23.01 3.74
C LEU A 55 11.66 24.19 4.72
N ALA A 56 10.92 23.99 5.82
CA ALA A 56 10.69 24.99 6.85
C ALA A 56 11.91 25.25 7.76
N ASP A 57 12.87 24.32 7.85
CA ASP A 57 14.01 24.43 8.75
C ASP A 57 15.03 25.48 8.28
N GLU A 58 15.09 26.65 8.93
CA GLU A 58 16.03 27.73 8.60
C GLU A 58 17.49 27.42 8.98
N SER A 59 17.74 26.39 9.80
CA SER A 59 19.08 26.03 10.25
C SER A 59 19.87 25.23 9.21
N LEU A 60 19.19 24.61 8.24
CA LEU A 60 19.82 23.85 7.17
C LEU A 60 20.34 24.75 6.06
N THR A 61 21.57 24.50 5.62
CA THR A 61 22.12 25.15 4.42
C THR A 61 21.37 24.68 3.17
N PRO A 62 21.41 25.44 2.05
CA PRO A 62 20.75 25.05 0.81
C PRO A 62 21.17 23.65 0.31
N ASP A 63 22.45 23.29 0.44
CA ASP A 63 22.96 21.98 0.04
C ASP A 63 22.46 20.86 0.96
N GLN A 64 22.37 21.11 2.27
CA GLN A 64 21.80 20.16 3.23
C GLN A 64 20.31 19.94 2.96
N LYS A 65 19.55 21.00 2.71
CA LYS A 65 18.13 20.88 2.33
C LYS A 65 17.96 20.04 1.07
N LYS A 66 18.74 20.33 0.03
CA LYS A 66 18.68 19.59 -1.23
C LYS A 66 18.98 18.10 -1.03
N ALA A 67 20.04 17.77 -0.30
CA ALA A 67 20.41 16.39 -0.01
C ALA A 67 19.33 15.66 0.82
N ALA A 68 18.77 16.32 1.84
CA ALA A 68 17.72 15.76 2.68
C ALA A 68 16.41 15.54 1.90
N LEU A 69 15.99 16.51 1.08
CA LEU A 69 14.80 16.38 0.23
C LEU A 69 14.93 15.25 -0.78
N GLN A 70 16.13 15.07 -1.35
CA GLN A 70 16.37 13.96 -2.27
C GLN A 70 16.32 12.60 -1.57
N ARG A 71 16.82 12.52 -0.32
CA ARG A 71 16.77 11.30 0.48
C ARG A 71 15.34 10.90 0.85
N TYR A 72 14.54 11.87 1.27
CA TYR A 72 13.18 11.64 1.79
C TYR A 72 12.08 11.95 0.77
N ALA A 73 12.44 12.03 -0.52
CA ALA A 73 11.45 12.16 -1.58
C ALA A 73 10.49 10.96 -1.53
N ASP A 74 9.19 11.23 -1.68
CA ASP A 74 8.18 10.18 -1.72
C ASP A 74 8.51 9.15 -2.80
N GLN A 75 8.28 7.89 -2.48
CA GLN A 75 8.50 6.80 -3.42
C GLN A 75 7.16 6.28 -3.92
N ILE A 76 7.00 6.16 -5.24
CA ILE A 76 5.84 5.51 -5.83
C ILE A 76 6.18 4.04 -6.05
N VAL A 77 5.55 3.19 -5.26
CA VAL A 77 5.66 1.74 -5.38
C VAL A 77 4.50 1.22 -6.21
N THR A 78 4.82 0.56 -7.33
CA THR A 78 3.84 -0.09 -8.20
C THR A 78 3.87 -1.60 -7.99
N ARG A 79 2.69 -2.21 -7.88
CA ARG A 79 2.50 -3.66 -7.79
C ARG A 79 1.37 -4.09 -8.72
N GLU A 80 1.51 -5.27 -9.30
CA GLU A 80 0.53 -5.83 -10.22
C GLU A 80 0.28 -7.30 -9.93
N THR A 81 -0.88 -7.79 -10.35
CA THR A 81 -1.29 -9.19 -10.12
C THR A 81 -0.77 -10.14 -11.18
N ASP A 82 -0.25 -9.63 -12.31
CA ASP A 82 0.32 -10.46 -13.36
C ASP A 82 1.60 -11.15 -12.88
N GLY A 83 1.72 -12.44 -13.19
CA GLY A 83 2.83 -13.29 -12.71
C GLY A 83 2.89 -13.50 -11.19
N ALA A 84 1.93 -12.99 -10.42
CA ALA A 84 1.89 -13.13 -8.96
C ALA A 84 0.97 -14.29 -8.52
N TYR A 85 1.36 -14.98 -7.46
CA TYR A 85 0.64 -16.13 -6.91
C TYR A 85 0.33 -15.94 -5.43
N VAL A 86 -0.78 -16.53 -4.97
CA VAL A 86 -1.23 -16.53 -3.58
C VAL A 86 -1.63 -17.94 -3.14
N ASN A 87 -1.64 -18.20 -1.83
CA ASN A 87 -2.22 -19.39 -1.26
C ASN A 87 -3.75 -19.23 -1.07
N VAL A 88 -4.40 -20.26 -0.54
CA VAL A 88 -5.87 -20.30 -0.34
C VAL A 88 -6.42 -19.23 0.60
N ILE A 89 -5.58 -18.63 1.45
CA ILE A 89 -5.97 -17.53 2.35
C ILE A 89 -5.60 -16.15 1.80
N GLY A 90 -5.07 -16.09 0.58
CA GLY A 90 -4.71 -14.83 -0.11
C GLY A 90 -3.35 -14.27 0.27
N GLN A 91 -2.48 -15.06 0.93
CA GLN A 91 -1.10 -14.64 1.16
C GLN A 91 -0.28 -14.91 -0.08
N VAL A 92 0.54 -13.93 -0.49
CA VAL A 92 1.42 -14.08 -1.66
C VAL A 92 2.45 -15.17 -1.40
N VAL A 93 2.63 -16.04 -2.38
CA VAL A 93 3.58 -17.17 -2.33
C VAL A 93 4.35 -17.28 -3.64
N PRO A 94 5.54 -17.88 -3.64
CA PRO A 94 6.23 -18.26 -4.86
C PRO A 94 5.38 -19.16 -5.76
N ALA A 95 5.66 -19.17 -7.07
CA ALA A 95 4.96 -20.01 -8.04
C ALA A 95 5.12 -21.51 -7.75
N ASP A 96 6.24 -21.89 -7.12
CA ASP A 96 6.64 -23.24 -6.74
C ASP A 96 6.33 -23.59 -5.28
N TYR A 97 5.49 -22.79 -4.60
CA TYR A 97 5.10 -23.07 -3.22
C TYR A 97 4.45 -24.46 -3.08
N ASP A 98 4.99 -25.31 -2.20
CA ASP A 98 4.59 -26.72 -1.98
C ASP A 98 3.10 -26.92 -1.62
N GLY A 99 2.37 -25.86 -1.29
CA GLY A 99 0.93 -25.88 -1.08
C GLY A 99 0.10 -25.62 -2.34
N GLN A 100 -1.18 -25.32 -2.16
CA GLN A 100 -2.03 -24.90 -3.27
C GLN A 100 -1.73 -23.44 -3.63
N THR A 101 -1.21 -23.23 -4.85
CA THR A 101 -1.01 -21.91 -5.46
C THR A 101 -2.19 -21.53 -6.34
N ILE A 102 -2.57 -20.26 -6.28
CA ILE A 102 -3.64 -19.64 -7.07
C ILE A 102 -3.05 -18.37 -7.68
N SER A 103 -3.30 -18.06 -8.95
CA SER A 103 -2.87 -16.77 -9.49
C SER A 103 -3.54 -15.65 -8.69
N GLN A 104 -2.81 -14.58 -8.38
CA GLN A 104 -3.35 -13.48 -7.57
C GLN A 104 -4.57 -12.86 -8.25
N ARG A 105 -4.57 -12.78 -9.58
CA ARG A 105 -5.72 -12.35 -10.39
C ARG A 105 -6.94 -13.23 -10.14
N ASP A 106 -6.81 -14.55 -10.24
CA ASP A 106 -7.94 -15.47 -10.10
C ASP A 106 -8.45 -15.48 -8.65
N PHE A 107 -7.54 -15.36 -7.67
CA PHE A 107 -7.92 -15.19 -6.28
C PHE A 107 -8.80 -13.96 -6.07
N PHE A 108 -8.40 -12.79 -6.59
CA PHE A 108 -9.21 -11.58 -6.50
C PHE A 108 -10.58 -11.71 -7.17
N GLN A 109 -10.64 -12.35 -8.34
CA GLN A 109 -11.90 -12.59 -9.04
C GLN A 109 -12.82 -13.56 -8.28
N SER A 110 -12.26 -14.41 -7.42
CA SER A 110 -13.02 -15.31 -6.55
C SER A 110 -13.60 -14.64 -5.30
N ILE A 111 -13.17 -13.41 -4.97
CA ILE A 111 -13.62 -12.70 -3.77
C ILE A 111 -15.08 -12.28 -3.96
N THR A 112 -15.97 -12.99 -3.29
CA THR A 112 -17.40 -12.65 -3.23
C THR A 112 -17.70 -11.75 -2.03
N LEU A 113 -18.87 -11.09 -2.03
CA LEU A 113 -19.38 -10.39 -0.84
C LEU A 113 -19.47 -11.31 0.39
N GLY A 114 -19.78 -12.60 0.19
CA GLY A 114 -19.78 -13.60 1.25
C GLY A 114 -18.39 -13.85 1.82
N ALA A 115 -17.36 -13.93 0.97
CA ALA A 115 -15.98 -14.06 1.40
C ALA A 115 -15.50 -12.83 2.19
N LEU A 116 -15.85 -11.63 1.74
CA LEU A 116 -15.54 -10.39 2.47
C LEU A 116 -16.19 -10.36 3.86
N LYS A 117 -17.45 -10.80 3.98
CA LYS A 117 -18.13 -10.94 5.29
C LYS A 117 -17.43 -11.94 6.20
N GLN A 118 -17.00 -13.08 5.67
CA GLN A 118 -16.24 -14.10 6.43
C GLN A 118 -14.89 -13.57 6.91
N MET A 119 -14.32 -12.59 6.19
CA MET A 119 -13.10 -11.89 6.59
C MET A 119 -13.33 -10.80 7.65
N GLY A 120 -14.54 -10.72 8.22
CA GLY A 120 -14.87 -9.78 9.30
C GLY A 120 -15.27 -8.39 8.81
N ILE A 121 -15.46 -8.19 7.50
CA ILE A 121 -15.92 -6.92 6.95
C ILE A 121 -17.44 -6.82 7.13
N THR A 122 -17.89 -5.83 7.88
CA THR A 122 -19.31 -5.53 8.04
C THR A 122 -19.88 -4.97 6.74
N ILE A 123 -20.50 -5.84 5.94
CA ILE A 123 -21.19 -5.46 4.71
C ILE A 123 -22.71 -5.60 4.93
N ASN A 124 -23.42 -4.52 4.69
CA ASN A 124 -24.88 -4.46 4.69
C ASN A 124 -25.40 -3.80 3.40
N ASP A 125 -26.71 -3.67 3.27
CA ASP A 125 -27.35 -3.13 2.07
C ASP A 125 -27.06 -1.63 1.86
N SER A 126 -26.46 -0.96 2.85
CA SER A 126 -25.99 0.43 2.75
C SER A 126 -24.49 0.54 2.44
N THR A 127 -23.77 -0.57 2.33
CA THR A 127 -22.34 -0.56 2.00
C THR A 127 -22.15 -0.23 0.53
N THR A 128 -21.43 0.86 0.25
CA THR A 128 -21.19 1.29 -1.13
C THR A 128 -20.12 0.44 -1.80
N VAL A 129 -20.19 0.33 -3.14
CA VAL A 129 -19.14 -0.31 -3.95
C VAL A 129 -17.78 0.35 -3.72
N ALA A 130 -17.75 1.69 -3.59
CA ALA A 130 -16.51 2.42 -3.31
C ALA A 130 -15.87 1.98 -1.99
N SER A 131 -16.67 1.80 -0.93
CA SER A 131 -16.17 1.30 0.37
C SER A 131 -15.53 -0.08 0.25
N LEU A 132 -16.09 -0.97 -0.57
CA LEU A 132 -15.53 -2.30 -0.82
C LEU A 132 -14.19 -2.22 -1.56
N ILE A 133 -14.09 -1.37 -2.56
CA ILE A 133 -12.85 -1.12 -3.30
C ILE A 133 -11.78 -0.54 -2.37
N TYR A 134 -12.14 0.41 -1.50
CA TYR A 134 -11.20 1.03 -0.56
C TYR A 134 -10.66 0.03 0.46
N LEU A 135 -11.51 -0.88 0.95
CA LEU A 135 -11.07 -1.97 1.83
C LEU A 135 -10.08 -2.91 1.14
N LEU A 136 -10.33 -3.25 -0.13
CA LEU A 136 -9.40 -4.06 -0.93
C LEU A 136 -8.05 -3.34 -1.10
N ILE A 137 -8.07 -2.04 -1.43
CA ILE A 137 -6.86 -1.21 -1.59
C ILE A 137 -6.07 -1.16 -0.27
N GLN A 138 -6.70 -0.86 0.86
CA GLN A 138 -6.04 -0.80 2.16
C GLN A 138 -5.40 -2.13 2.56
N ARG A 139 -6.10 -3.23 2.30
CA ARG A 139 -5.58 -4.56 2.57
C ARG A 139 -4.37 -4.87 1.71
N GLU A 140 -4.40 -4.50 0.44
CA GLU A 140 -3.25 -4.70 -0.43
C GLU A 140 -2.06 -3.82 -0.03
N ILE A 141 -2.26 -2.58 0.41
CA ILE A 141 -1.17 -1.78 0.99
C ILE A 141 -0.54 -2.54 2.16
N SER A 142 -1.37 -3.07 3.08
CA SER A 142 -0.89 -3.85 4.23
C SER A 142 -0.16 -5.14 3.81
N ASN A 143 -0.66 -5.83 2.78
CA ASN A 143 -0.02 -7.02 2.23
C ASN A 143 1.32 -6.68 1.56
N ILE A 144 1.44 -5.55 0.85
CA ILE A 144 2.71 -5.08 0.28
C ILE A 144 3.71 -4.77 1.40
N ASP A 145 3.26 -4.08 2.45
CA ASP A 145 4.10 -3.72 3.59
C ASP A 145 4.67 -4.93 4.32
N SER A 146 3.81 -5.89 4.69
CA SER A 146 4.22 -7.12 5.38
C SER A 146 5.24 -7.98 4.61
N ARG A 147 5.42 -7.73 3.31
CA ARG A 147 6.42 -8.38 2.46
C ARG A 147 7.76 -7.62 2.38
N GLY A 148 7.91 -6.51 3.10
CA GLY A 148 9.03 -5.59 2.92
C GLY A 148 8.98 -4.88 1.55
N GLY A 149 7.78 -4.71 0.99
CA GLY A 149 7.58 -4.16 -0.34
C GLY A 149 7.75 -2.63 -0.43
N PHE A 150 8.01 -1.95 0.69
CA PHE A 150 8.17 -0.50 0.81
C PHE A 150 9.48 -0.10 1.47
#